data_AF-F8CBJ8-F1
#
_entry.id   AF-F8CBJ8-F1
#
_cell.length_a   1.000
_cell.length_b   1.000
_cell.length_c   1.000
_cell.angle_alpha   90.00
_cell.angle_beta   90.00
_cell.angle_gamma   90.00
#
_symmetry.space_group_name_H-M   'P 1'
#
loop_
_entity.id
_entity.type
_entity.pdbx_description
1 polymer ?
#
loop_
_entity_poly.entity_id
_entity_poly.type
_entity_poly.pdbx_seq_one_letter_code
_entity_poly.pdbx_strand_id
1 'polypeptide(L)'
;MMTPMMPRTLPLPLLVTVSTLLSGCFSDTDTICERRKECFSDTLNVQSCEDDLRDWMERQDQERRRDTLADCADCVGSKTCSQIRTACIGACMGVP
;
A
#
# COMPACT_ATOMS: atom_id res chain seq x y z
N MET A 1 43.05 40.87 14.97
CA MET A 1 42.12 41.21 13.87
C MET A 1 40.94 40.25 13.99
N MET A 2 39.89 40.64 14.72
CA MET A 2 38.62 41.16 14.19
C MET A 2 37.91 40.19 13.23
N THR A 3 36.81 39.66 13.75
CA THR A 3 35.76 38.82 13.13
C THR A 3 35.13 39.44 11.89
N PRO A 4 34.42 38.63 11.08
CA PRO A 4 33.03 38.99 10.80
C PRO A 4 32.05 37.90 11.23
N MET A 5 30.84 38.38 11.53
CA MET A 5 29.73 37.71 12.19
C MET A 5 28.72 37.10 11.19
N MET A 6 28.05 36.02 11.65
CA MET A 6 26.63 35.64 11.39
C MET A 6 26.24 35.03 10.02
N PRO A 7 25.17 34.19 9.90
CA PRO A 7 23.98 34.12 10.76
C PRO A 7 23.56 32.73 11.30
N ARG A 8 22.61 32.81 12.24
CA ARG A 8 21.87 31.74 12.94
C ARG A 8 20.88 31.00 12.01
N THR A 9 20.24 29.96 12.56
CA THR A 9 18.98 29.27 12.15
C THR A 9 19.16 28.18 11.08
N LEU A 10 18.63 26.95 11.17
CA LEU A 10 17.65 26.26 12.03
C LEU A 10 18.10 24.79 12.25
N PRO A 11 17.69 24.12 13.34
CA PRO A 11 17.71 22.67 13.37
C PRO A 11 16.67 22.18 12.35
N LEU A 12 17.10 21.51 11.28
CA LEU A 12 16.16 20.74 10.48
C LEU A 12 15.61 19.63 11.37
N PRO A 13 14.30 19.59 11.69
CA PRO A 13 13.72 18.31 12.05
C PRO A 13 13.79 17.48 10.78
N LEU A 14 14.65 16.46 10.74
CA LEU A 14 14.41 15.35 9.83
C LEU A 14 13.09 14.71 10.28
N LEU A 15 12.00 15.26 9.74
CA LEU A 15 10.70 14.66 9.72
C LEU A 15 10.86 13.34 8.99
N VAL A 16 10.90 12.27 9.80
CA VAL A 16 10.31 10.96 9.55
C VAL A 16 9.88 10.77 8.09
N THR A 17 10.78 10.24 7.26
CA THR A 17 10.39 9.55 6.03
C THR A 17 10.84 8.10 6.15
N VAL A 18 10.36 7.42 7.19
CA VAL A 18 10.30 5.96 7.21
C VAL A 18 9.02 5.58 6.47
N SER A 19 8.99 5.76 5.16
CA SER A 19 7.81 5.42 4.35
C SER A 19 8.16 4.61 3.11
N THR A 20 9.44 4.26 2.91
CA THR A 20 9.91 3.59 1.70
C THR A 20 10.67 2.28 1.97
N LEU A 21 10.69 1.80 3.22
CA LEU A 21 11.43 0.58 3.62
C LEU A 21 10.53 -0.61 3.99
N LEU A 22 9.21 -0.51 3.82
CA LEU A 22 8.28 -1.63 4.08
C LEU A 22 7.95 -2.45 2.83
N SER A 23 8.34 -2.00 1.63
CA SER A 23 8.18 -2.72 0.37
C SER A 23 9.03 -4.00 0.24
N GLY A 24 9.73 -4.41 1.29
CA GLY A 24 10.60 -5.59 1.31
C GLY A 24 9.99 -6.89 1.85
N CYS A 25 8.81 -6.85 2.50
CA CYS A 25 8.13 -8.03 3.06
C CYS A 25 6.60 -7.96 3.02
N PHE A 26 6.01 -7.03 2.26
CA PHE A 26 4.55 -6.91 2.19
C PHE A 26 3.98 -8.02 1.31
N SER A 27 3.06 -8.80 1.88
CA SER A 27 2.23 -9.74 1.12
C SER A 27 1.36 -8.94 0.13
N ASP A 28 1.05 -9.53 -1.02
CA ASP A 28 0.10 -8.97 -1.99
C ASP A 28 -1.23 -8.58 -1.32
N THR A 29 -1.65 -9.38 -0.34
CA THR A 29 -2.86 -9.14 0.48
C THR A 29 -2.77 -7.86 1.30
N ASP A 30 -1.62 -7.60 1.92
CA ASP A 30 -1.40 -6.39 2.71
C ASP A 30 -1.48 -5.16 1.81
N THR A 31 -0.76 -5.18 0.68
CA THR A 31 -0.78 -4.07 -0.30
C THR A 31 -2.20 -3.72 -0.75
N ILE A 32 -3.04 -4.74 -1.01
CA ILE A 32 -4.45 -4.54 -1.37
C ILE A 32 -5.24 -3.94 -0.20
N CYS A 33 -5.11 -4.49 1.00
CA CYS A 33 -5.89 -4.08 2.17
C CYS A 33 -5.53 -2.69 2.68
N GLU A 34 -4.25 -2.34 2.73
CA GLU A 34 -3.78 -0.99 3.07
C GLU A 34 -4.25 0.03 2.03
N ARG A 35 -4.10 -0.27 0.72
CA ARG A 35 -4.64 0.61 -0.33
C ARG A 35 -6.14 0.73 -0.28
N ARG A 36 -6.86 -0.35 0.03
CA ARG A 36 -8.32 -0.32 0.17
C ARG A 36 -8.73 0.57 1.33
N LYS A 37 -8.03 0.48 2.47
CA LYS A 37 -8.27 1.34 3.63
C LYS A 37 -7.99 2.80 3.29
N GLU A 38 -6.82 3.09 2.74
CA GLU A 38 -6.39 4.45 2.38
C GLU A 38 -7.34 5.10 1.37
N CYS A 39 -7.76 4.36 0.34
CA CYS A 39 -8.44 4.93 -0.82
C CYS A 39 -9.98 4.80 -0.80
N PHE A 40 -10.54 3.87 -0.01
CA PHE A 40 -11.97 3.57 -0.05
C PHE A 40 -12.66 3.65 1.31
N SER A 41 -11.99 3.24 2.39
CA SER A 41 -12.61 3.19 3.72
C SER A 41 -11.56 3.22 4.82
N ASP A 42 -11.38 4.39 5.42
CA ASP A 42 -10.49 4.63 6.57
C ASP A 42 -10.85 3.78 7.80
N THR A 43 -12.09 3.31 7.89
CA THR A 43 -12.59 2.40 8.94
C THR A 43 -12.35 0.92 8.64
N LEU A 44 -11.76 0.57 7.49
CA LEU A 44 -11.49 -0.83 7.13
C LEU A 44 -10.44 -1.43 8.08
N ASN A 45 -10.74 -2.63 8.59
CA ASN A 45 -9.78 -3.41 9.36
C ASN A 45 -8.88 -4.20 8.41
N VAL A 46 -7.60 -3.80 8.35
CA VAL A 46 -6.58 -4.40 7.46
C VAL A 46 -6.40 -5.89 7.77
N GLN A 47 -6.35 -6.27 9.05
CA GLN A 47 -6.19 -7.68 9.44
C GLN A 47 -7.37 -8.54 8.98
N SER A 48 -8.60 -8.06 9.14
CA SER A 48 -9.78 -8.80 8.67
C SER A 48 -9.76 -8.97 7.15
N CYS A 49 -9.31 -7.94 6.43
CA CYS A 49 -9.18 -7.99 4.98
C CYS A 49 -8.11 -8.99 4.54
N GLU A 50 -6.95 -9.02 5.22
CA GLU A 50 -5.90 -10.00 4.93
C GLU A 50 -6.35 -11.44 5.19
N ASP A 51 -7.07 -11.65 6.31
CA ASP A 51 -7.64 -12.95 6.65
C ASP A 51 -8.65 -13.39 5.58
N ASP A 52 -9.56 -12.51 5.14
CA ASP A 52 -10.53 -12.79 4.08
C ASP A 52 -9.84 -13.13 2.74
N LEU A 53 -8.76 -12.42 2.39
CA LEU A 53 -8.00 -12.67 1.16
C LEU A 53 -7.22 -13.98 1.24
N ARG A 54 -6.64 -14.31 2.39
CA ARG A 54 -5.96 -15.59 2.62
C ARG A 54 -6.94 -16.75 2.54
N ASP A 55 -8.07 -16.65 3.23
CA ASP A 55 -9.14 -17.65 3.18
C ASP A 55 -9.73 -17.80 1.77
N TRP A 56 -9.75 -16.71 0.99
CA TRP A 56 -10.15 -16.75 -0.41
C TRP A 56 -9.11 -17.46 -1.28
N MET A 57 -7.81 -17.23 -1.08
CA MET A 57 -6.75 -17.93 -1.80
C MET A 57 -6.73 -19.44 -1.51
N GLU A 58 -7.05 -19.86 -0.29
CA GLU A 58 -7.04 -21.26 0.13
C GLU A 58 -8.21 -22.12 -0.41
N ARG A 59 -9.18 -21.53 -1.12
CA ARG A 59 -10.30 -22.27 -1.73
C ARG A 59 -9.92 -22.89 -3.09
N GLN A 60 -10.91 -23.49 -3.77
CA GLN A 60 -10.73 -24.04 -5.13
C GLN A 60 -10.16 -22.99 -6.09
N ASP A 61 -9.26 -23.42 -7.00
CA ASP A 61 -8.51 -22.58 -7.96
C ASP A 61 -7.42 -21.68 -7.34
N GLN A 62 -6.71 -22.17 -6.32
CA GLN A 62 -5.64 -21.44 -5.60
C GLN A 62 -4.62 -20.75 -6.53
N GLU A 63 -4.14 -21.41 -7.58
CA GLU A 63 -3.18 -20.81 -8.52
C GLU A 63 -3.78 -19.60 -9.24
N ARG A 64 -4.95 -19.77 -9.87
CA ARG A 64 -5.64 -18.67 -10.56
C ARG A 64 -5.97 -17.51 -9.61
N ARG A 65 -6.32 -17.82 -8.37
CA ARG A 65 -6.60 -16.83 -7.33
C ARG A 65 -5.35 -16.07 -6.92
N ARG A 66 -4.22 -16.76 -6.74
CA ARG A 66 -2.92 -16.11 -6.51
C ARG A 66 -2.56 -15.18 -7.67
N ASP A 67 -2.73 -15.61 -8.91
CA ASP A 67 -2.42 -14.78 -10.07
C ASP A 67 -3.31 -13.53 -10.11
N THR A 68 -4.61 -13.70 -9.87
CA THR A 68 -5.56 -12.57 -9.81
C THR A 68 -5.23 -11.60 -8.67
N LEU A 69 -4.81 -12.13 -7.52
CA LEU A 69 -4.41 -11.33 -6.37
C LEU A 69 -3.11 -10.56 -6.64
N ALA A 70 -2.13 -11.19 -7.27
CA ALA A 70 -0.88 -10.55 -7.69
C ALA A 70 -1.13 -9.44 -8.72
N ASP A 71 -1.97 -9.69 -9.73
CA ASP A 71 -2.37 -8.69 -10.73
C ASP A 71 -3.07 -7.49 -10.07
N CYS A 72 -3.97 -7.77 -9.12
CA CYS A 72 -4.63 -6.72 -8.34
C CYS A 72 -3.62 -5.92 -7.52
N ALA A 73 -2.74 -6.60 -6.77
CA ALA A 73 -1.71 -5.98 -5.92
C ALA A 73 -0.76 -5.09 -6.72
N ASP A 74 -0.29 -5.55 -7.89
CA ASP A 74 0.57 -4.77 -8.77
C ASP A 74 -0.16 -3.52 -9.30
N CYS A 75 -1.44 -3.67 -9.68
CA CYS A 75 -2.23 -2.52 -10.13
C CYS A 75 -2.44 -1.49 -9.01
N VAL A 76 -2.86 -1.92 -7.81
CA VAL A 76 -3.14 -0.98 -6.71
C VAL A 76 -1.87 -0.41 -6.09
N GLY A 77 -0.77 -1.16 -6.11
CA GLY A 77 0.55 -0.69 -5.68
C GLY A 77 1.13 0.38 -6.61
N SER A 78 0.87 0.27 -7.91
CA SER A 78 1.42 1.18 -8.95
C SER A 78 0.54 2.39 -9.28
N LYS A 79 -0.63 2.54 -8.65
CA LYS A 79 -1.63 3.58 -8.97
C LYS A 79 -1.98 4.43 -7.76
N THR A 80 -2.43 5.66 -8.02
CA THR A 80 -2.99 6.53 -6.98
C THR A 80 -4.43 6.14 -6.65
N CYS A 81 -4.95 6.52 -5.48
CA CYS A 81 -6.35 6.23 -5.09
C CYS A 81 -7.39 6.65 -6.14
N SER A 82 -7.19 7.78 -6.81
CA SER A 82 -8.08 8.25 -7.88
C SER A 82 -8.03 7.39 -9.13
N GLN A 83 -6.90 6.74 -9.40
CA GLN A 83 -6.70 5.85 -10.54
C GLN A 83 -7.12 4.40 -10.25
N ILE A 84 -6.96 3.94 -9.00
CA ILE A 84 -7.31 2.56 -8.59
C ILE A 84 -8.75 2.23 -8.95
N ARG A 85 -9.68 3.15 -8.68
CA ARG A 85 -11.12 2.97 -8.94
C ARG A 85 -11.48 2.75 -10.40
N THR A 86 -10.63 3.06 -11.36
CA THR A 86 -10.96 2.96 -12.79
C THR A 86 -9.98 2.09 -13.56
N ALA A 87 -8.70 2.11 -13.19
CA ALA A 87 -7.66 1.33 -13.84
C ALA A 87 -7.52 -0.09 -13.28
N CYS A 88 -7.87 -0.31 -12.01
CA CYS A 88 -7.63 -1.59 -11.33
C CYS A 88 -8.87 -2.46 -11.14
N ILE A 89 -10.06 -2.01 -11.57
CA ILE A 89 -11.29 -2.83 -11.48
C ILE A 89 -11.11 -4.17 -12.19
N GLY A 90 -10.48 -4.19 -13.37
CA GLY A 90 -10.27 -5.42 -14.13
C GLY A 90 -9.32 -6.39 -13.44
N ALA A 91 -8.18 -5.88 -12.95
CA ALA A 91 -7.17 -6.68 -12.27
C ALA A 91 -7.66 -7.21 -10.90
N CYS A 92 -8.49 -6.44 -10.20
CA CYS A 92 -9.07 -6.82 -8.92
C CYS A 92 -10.44 -7.49 -9.04
N MET A 93 -10.89 -7.83 -10.25
CA MET A 93 -12.21 -8.44 -10.42
C MET A 93 -12.25 -9.82 -9.76
N GLY A 94 -13.16 -10.00 -8.80
CA GLY A 94 -13.35 -11.27 -8.09
C GLY A 94 -12.50 -11.42 -6.81
N VAL A 95 -11.66 -10.43 -6.51
CA VAL A 95 -10.98 -10.29 -5.22
C VAL A 95 -11.98 -9.68 -4.21
N PRO A 96 -12.21 -10.32 -3.04
CA PRO A 96 -13.19 -9.84 -2.05
C PRO A 96 -12.79 -8.53 -1.36
#